data_AF-A0A9E0JS68-F1
#
_entry.id   AF-A0A9E0JS68-F1
#
_cell.length_a   1.000
_cell.length_b   1.000
_cell.length_c   1.000
_cell.angle_alpha   90.00
_cell.angle_beta   90.00
_cell.angle_gamma   90.00
#
_symmetry.space_group_name_H-M   'P 1'
#
loop_
_entity.id
_entity.type
_entity.pdbx_description
1 polymer ?
#
loop_
_entity_poly.entity_id
_entity_poly.type
_entity_poly.pdbx_seq_one_letter_code
_entity_poly.pdbx_strand_id
1 'polypeptide(L)'
;MTQSTTSPRIGVISLGCPKASVDTEQILTRLRAEGYELSSSYDNADLVVVNTCGFIDDAVAESLDAIGEALKENGKVIVTGCLGAREGGNMVRDVHPSVLAV
;
A
#
# COMPACT_ATOMS: atom_id res chain seq x y z
N MET A 1 -14.45 32.41 3.99
CA MET A 1 -13.28 31.57 4.38
C MET A 1 -13.40 30.29 3.57
N THR A 2 -12.77 30.25 2.40
CA THR A 2 -12.75 29.08 1.51
C THR A 2 -11.74 28.09 2.06
N GLN A 3 -12.21 27.03 2.73
CA GLN A 3 -11.39 25.85 2.96
C GLN A 3 -11.22 25.16 1.62
N SER A 4 -10.07 25.34 0.97
CA SER A 4 -9.62 24.44 -0.08
C SER A 4 -9.32 23.11 0.60
N THR A 5 -10.31 22.22 0.67
CA THR A 5 -10.09 20.83 1.08
C THR A 5 -9.41 20.12 -0.07
N THR A 6 -8.08 20.22 -0.15
CA THR A 6 -7.30 19.41 -1.10
C THR A 6 -7.64 17.94 -0.83
N SER A 7 -8.09 17.22 -1.86
CA SER A 7 -8.38 15.80 -1.73
C SER A 7 -7.09 15.07 -1.31
N PRO A 8 -7.13 14.20 -0.28
CA PRO A 8 -5.94 13.46 0.13
C PRO A 8 -5.38 12.65 -1.03
N ARG A 9 -4.06 12.69 -1.20
CA ARG A 9 -3.31 12.00 -2.26
C ARG A 9 -2.86 10.63 -1.77
N ILE A 10 -3.24 9.58 -2.49
CA ILE A 10 -2.91 8.20 -2.15
C ILE A 10 -1.92 7.66 -3.17
N GLY A 11 -0.77 7.17 -2.70
CA GLY A 11 0.16 6.37 -3.49
C GLY A 11 -0.26 4.91 -3.42
N VAL A 12 -0.19 4.17 -4.53
CA VAL A 12 -0.49 2.73 -4.53
C VAL A 12 0.64 1.99 -5.23
N ILE A 13 1.17 0.96 -4.57
CA ILE A 13 2.16 0.04 -5.12
C ILE A 13 1.51 -1.33 -5.22
N SER A 14 1.75 -2.03 -6.32
CA SER A 14 1.33 -3.42 -6.51
C SER A 14 2.55 -4.30 -6.70
N LEU A 15 2.69 -5.34 -5.89
CA LEU A 15 3.85 -6.25 -5.93
C LEU A 15 3.41 -7.71 -6.00
N GLY A 16 4.18 -8.49 -6.76
CA GLY A 16 4.04 -9.94 -6.88
C GLY A 16 3.24 -10.41 -8.11
N CYS A 17 2.15 -11.13 -7.90
CA CYS A 17 1.50 -11.94 -8.94
C CYS A 17 0.46 -11.17 -9.77
N PRO A 18 0.04 -11.68 -10.95
CA PRO A 18 -0.97 -11.02 -11.80
C PRO A 18 -2.30 -10.69 -11.10
N LYS A 19 -2.66 -11.45 -10.05
CA LYS A 19 -3.83 -11.16 -9.21
C LYS A 19 -3.67 -9.82 -8.47
N ALA A 20 -2.49 -9.52 -7.95
CA ALA A 20 -2.23 -8.25 -7.26
C ALA A 20 -2.46 -7.05 -8.19
N SER A 21 -2.09 -7.16 -9.47
CA SER A 21 -2.35 -6.09 -10.45
C SER A 21 -3.83 -5.84 -10.68
N VAL A 22 -4.62 -6.91 -10.86
CA VAL A 22 -6.09 -6.80 -11.02
C VAL A 22 -6.75 -6.23 -9.77
N ASP A 23 -6.32 -6.68 -8.58
CA ASP A 23 -6.83 -6.16 -7.31
C ASP A 23 -6.49 -4.66 -7.16
N THR A 24 -5.29 -4.25 -7.59
CA THR A 24 -4.86 -2.84 -7.58
C THR A 24 -5.72 -1.96 -8.49
N GLU A 25 -6.12 -2.43 -9.68
CA GLU A 25 -7.03 -1.68 -10.55
C GLU A 25 -8.38 -1.41 -9.87
N GLN A 26 -8.90 -2.39 -9.11
CA GLN A 26 -10.13 -2.24 -8.34
C GLN A 26 -9.96 -1.21 -7.21
N ILE A 27 -8.83 -1.27 -6.48
CA ILE A 27 -8.49 -0.31 -5.43
C ILE A 27 -8.43 1.12 -6.01
N LEU A 28 -7.71 1.31 -7.11
CA LEU A 28 -7.57 2.61 -7.76
C LEU A 28 -8.92 3.17 -8.24
N THR A 29 -9.77 2.30 -8.80
CA THR A 29 -11.12 2.67 -9.23
C THR A 29 -11.96 3.15 -8.05
N ARG A 30 -11.87 2.45 -6.91
CA ARG A 30 -12.61 2.80 -5.70
C ARG A 30 -12.13 4.10 -5.08
N LEU A 31 -10.83 4.29 -4.96
CA LEU A 31 -10.23 5.52 -4.43
C LEU A 31 -10.67 6.75 -5.24
N ARG A 32 -10.65 6.65 -6.58
CA ARG A 32 -11.14 7.73 -7.44
C ARG A 32 -12.64 7.98 -7.27
N ALA A 33 -13.44 6.92 -7.16
CA ALA A 33 -14.89 7.05 -6.96
C ALA A 33 -15.24 7.72 -5.61
N GLU A 34 -14.38 7.59 -4.60
CA GLU A 34 -14.52 8.24 -3.29
C GLU A 34 -13.91 9.65 -3.25
N GLY A 35 -13.30 10.12 -4.34
CA GLY A 35 -12.78 11.49 -4.47
C GLY A 35 -11.35 11.69 -3.98
N TYR A 36 -10.60 10.60 -3.75
CA TYR A 36 -9.17 10.68 -3.46
C TYR A 36 -8.37 11.00 -4.73
N GLU A 37 -7.29 11.75 -4.55
CA GLU A 37 -6.30 11.95 -5.60
C GLU A 37 -5.26 10.83 -5.58
N LEU A 38 -4.65 10.54 -6.73
CA LEU A 38 -3.60 9.52 -6.82
C LEU A 38 -2.24 10.18 -6.99
N SER A 39 -1.29 9.77 -6.18
CA SER A 39 0.11 10.16 -6.31
C SER A 39 0.90 9.10 -7.08
N SER A 40 1.79 9.56 -7.96
CA SER A 40 2.76 8.70 -8.65
C SER A 40 4.08 8.53 -7.89
N SER A 41 4.25 9.18 -6.73
CA SER A 41 5.45 9.06 -5.89
C SER A 41 5.11 8.99 -4.40
N TYR A 42 6.01 8.43 -3.60
CA TYR A 42 5.84 8.31 -2.15
C TYR A 42 5.83 9.67 -1.46
N ASP A 43 6.75 10.58 -1.81
CA ASP A 43 6.92 11.88 -1.13
C ASP A 43 5.73 12.82 -1.31
N ASN A 44 4.95 12.64 -2.38
CA ASN A 44 3.79 13.46 -2.70
C ASN A 44 2.46 12.83 -2.26
N ALA A 45 2.49 11.64 -1.66
CA ALA A 45 1.32 10.99 -1.11
C ALA A 45 1.10 11.38 0.36
N ASP A 46 -0.15 11.55 0.77
CA ASP A 46 -0.53 11.66 2.18
C ASP A 46 -0.57 10.29 2.87
N LEU A 47 -0.69 9.22 2.07
CA LEU A 47 -0.71 7.82 2.49
C LEU A 47 -0.27 6.92 1.33
N VAL A 48 0.52 5.88 1.62
CA VAL A 48 0.87 4.84 0.65
C VAL A 48 0.18 3.52 0.98
N VAL A 49 -0.48 2.92 -0.01
CA VAL A 49 -1.05 1.57 0.06
C VAL A 49 -0.12 0.61 -0.68
N VAL A 50 0.36 -0.42 0.00
CA VAL A 50 1.20 -1.48 -0.60
C VAL A 50 0.37 -2.75 -0.73
N ASN A 51 0.00 -3.11 -1.96
CA ASN A 51 -0.70 -4.35 -2.26
C ASN A 51 0.31 -5.46 -2.54
N THR A 52 0.36 -6.46 -1.65
CA THR A 52 1.43 -7.45 -1.56
C THR A 52 0.97 -8.85 -1.95
N CYS A 53 1.88 -9.66 -2.49
CA CYS A 53 1.66 -11.08 -2.71
C CYS A 53 2.21 -11.90 -1.54
N GLY A 54 1.45 -12.90 -1.09
CA GLY A 54 1.82 -13.79 0.01
C GLY A 54 2.10 -15.24 -0.40
N PHE A 55 2.06 -15.53 -1.70
CA PHE A 55 2.08 -16.91 -2.24
C PHE A 55 3.42 -17.32 -2.87
N ILE A 56 4.22 -16.37 -3.32
CA ILE A 56 5.51 -16.62 -3.98
C ILE A 56 6.58 -16.06 -3.06
N ASP A 57 7.50 -16.90 -2.57
CA ASP A 57 8.49 -16.50 -1.56
C ASP A 57 9.36 -15.33 -2.02
N ASP A 58 9.81 -15.32 -3.27
CA ASP A 58 10.57 -14.19 -3.85
C ASP A 58 9.75 -12.89 -3.82
N ALA A 59 8.45 -12.97 -4.14
CA ALA A 59 7.54 -11.82 -4.10
C ALA A 59 7.25 -11.36 -2.67
N VAL A 60 7.38 -12.23 -1.66
CA VAL A 60 7.25 -11.86 -0.24
C VAL A 60 8.44 -11.01 0.18
N ALA A 61 9.66 -11.42 -0.17
CA ALA A 61 10.86 -10.65 0.13
C ALA A 61 10.81 -9.25 -0.53
N GLU A 62 10.51 -9.20 -1.83
CA GLU A 62 10.32 -7.92 -2.55
C GLU A 62 9.21 -7.05 -1.93
N SER A 63 8.12 -7.67 -1.46
CA SER A 63 7.03 -6.96 -0.79
C SER A 63 7.48 -6.32 0.52
N LEU A 64 8.26 -7.02 1.34
CA LEU A 64 8.80 -6.48 2.60
C LEU A 64 9.78 -5.34 2.34
N ASP A 65 10.70 -5.49 1.40
CA ASP A 65 11.67 -4.45 1.05
C ASP A 65 10.96 -3.15 0.60
N ALA A 66 9.95 -3.26 -0.25
CA ALA A 66 9.17 -2.12 -0.71
C ALA A 66 8.33 -1.46 0.39
N ILE A 67 7.85 -2.22 1.38
CA ILE A 67 7.19 -1.65 2.57
C ILE A 67 8.19 -0.79 3.36
N GLY A 68 9.42 -1.30 3.54
CA GLY A 68 10.49 -0.56 4.19
C GLY A 68 10.84 0.75 3.47
N GLU A 69 10.95 0.72 2.14
CA GLU A 69 11.17 1.91 1.31
C GLU A 69 10.03 2.92 1.45
N ALA A 70 8.77 2.47 1.31
CA ALA A 70 7.60 3.34 1.45
C ALA A 70 7.52 3.97 2.85
N LEU A 71 7.86 3.23 3.90
CA LEU A 71 7.91 3.77 5.27
C LEU A 71 9.00 4.82 5.44
N LYS A 72 10.14 4.65 4.77
CA LYS A 72 11.26 5.60 4.84
C LYS A 72 10.95 6.90 4.10
N GLU A 73 10.36 6.81 2.91
CA GLU A 73 10.11 7.98 2.06
C GLU A 73 8.80 8.72 2.44
N ASN A 74 7.74 8.00 2.83
CA ASN A 74 6.44 8.61 3.17
C ASN A 74 6.15 8.66 4.68
N GLY A 75 6.46 7.60 5.42
CA GLY A 75 6.17 7.47 6.84
C GLY A 75 4.74 7.03 7.20
N LYS A 76 3.78 7.05 6.26
CA LYS A 76 2.41 6.56 6.47
C LYS A 76 2.06 5.48 5.45
N VAL A 77 2.09 4.23 5.90
CA VAL A 77 1.91 3.07 5.03
C VAL A 77 0.79 2.16 5.55
N ILE A 78 -0.11 1.76 4.65
CA ILE A 78 -1.06 0.66 4.85
C ILE A 78 -0.65 -0.47 3.92
N VAL A 79 -0.61 -1.69 4.45
CA VAL A 79 -0.36 -2.89 3.65
C VAL A 79 -1.68 -3.60 3.41
N THR A 80 -1.84 -4.18 2.23
CA THR A 80 -2.99 -5.01 1.87
C THR A 80 -2.52 -6.16 0.99
N GLY A 81 -3.44 -7.05 0.62
CA GLY A 81 -3.17 -8.21 -0.23
C GLY A 81 -2.89 -9.48 0.55
N CYS A 82 -2.34 -10.47 -0.14
CA CYS A 82 -2.31 -11.85 0.34
C CYS A 82 -1.30 -12.06 1.48
N LEU A 83 -0.24 -11.25 1.55
CA LEU A 83 0.76 -11.34 2.63
C LEU A 83 0.18 -10.86 3.97
N GLY A 84 -0.61 -9.77 3.94
CA GLY A 84 -1.29 -9.23 5.12
C GLY A 84 -2.40 -10.14 5.66
N ALA A 85 -2.99 -10.97 4.78
CA ALA A 85 -4.09 -11.88 5.11
C ALA A 85 -3.64 -13.30 5.50
N ARG A 86 -2.34 -13.60 5.62
CA ARG A 86 -1.88 -14.96 5.96
C ARG A 86 -2.28 -15.32 7.40
N GLU A 87 -2.97 -16.45 7.55
CA GLU A 87 -3.27 -17.04 8.86
C GLU A 87 -1.98 -17.59 9.49
N GLY A 88 -1.63 -17.13 10.69
CA GLY A 88 -0.45 -17.62 11.43
C GLY A 88 0.49 -16.54 12.00
N GLY A 89 0.23 -15.26 11.72
CA GLY A 89 1.03 -14.14 12.22
C GLY A 89 1.16 -13.06 11.17
N ASN A 90 1.14 -11.80 11.60
CA ASN A 90 1.26 -10.69 10.69
C ASN A 90 2.75 -10.38 10.46
N MET A 91 3.40 -11.19 9.61
CA MET A 91 4.82 -11.04 9.25
C MET A 91 5.18 -9.60 8.89
N VAL A 92 4.26 -8.89 8.24
CA VAL A 92 4.42 -7.46 7.91
C VAL A 92 4.60 -6.62 9.18
N ARG A 93 3.78 -6.82 10.22
CA ARG A 93 3.92 -6.10 11.49
C ARG A 93 5.15 -6.52 12.30
N ASP A 94 5.57 -7.78 12.19
CA ASP A 94 6.76 -8.27 12.88
C ASP A 94 8.04 -7.63 12.32
N VAL A 95 8.12 -7.48 10.99
CA VAL A 95 9.27 -6.86 10.30
C VAL A 95 9.15 -5.33 10.28
N HIS A 96 7.95 -4.80 10.07
CA HIS A 96 7.66 -3.37 9.93
C HIS A 96 6.55 -2.93 10.89
N PRO A 97 6.82 -2.79 12.20
CA PRO A 97 5.80 -2.47 13.20
C PRO A 97 5.19 -1.07 13.04
N SER A 98 5.83 -0.19 12.24
CA SER A 98 5.40 1.19 12.01
C SER A 98 4.30 1.34 10.96
N VAL A 99 3.85 0.24 10.32
CA VAL A 99 2.70 0.29 9.40
C VAL A 99 1.43 0.67 10.15
N LEU A 100 0.58 1.48 9.52
CA LEU A 100 -0.66 1.98 10.14
C LEU A 100 -1.74 0.91 10.19
N ALA A 101 -1.80 0.06 9.16
CA ALA A 101 -2.74 -1.05 9.06
C ALA A 101 -2.18 -2.13 8.13
N VAL A 102 -2.73 -3.34 8.29
CA VAL A 102 -2.52 -4.53 7.46
C VAL A 102 -3.86 -5.21 7.29
#